data_AF-A0A812HPX1-F1
#
_entry.id   AF-A0A812HPX1-F1
#
_cell.length_a   1.000
_cell.length_b   1.000
_cell.length_c   1.000
_cell.angle_alpha   90.00
_cell.angle_beta   90.00
_cell.angle_gamma   90.00
#
_symmetry.space_group_name_H-M   'P 1'
#
loop_
_entity.id
_entity.type
_entity.pdbx_description
1 polymer ?
#
loop_
_entity_poly.entity_id
_entity_poly.type
_entity_poly.pdbx_seq_one_letter_code
_entity_poly.pdbx_strand_id
1 'polypeptide(L)' 'MKQQHKNLLMALIITLIVIAAINNISVLTPVRETLNGDKGWF' A
#
# COMPACT_ATOMS: atom_id res chain seq x y z
N MET A 1 8.81 23.12 1.88
CA MET A 1 8.12 22.13 2.73
C MET A 1 8.84 22.04 4.08
N LYS A 2 8.12 22.23 5.19
CA LYS A 2 8.70 22.04 6.54
C LYS A 2 9.10 20.57 6.72
N GLN A 3 10.09 20.28 7.57
CA GLN A 3 10.62 18.93 7.77
C GLN A 3 9.52 17.88 8.03
N GLN A 4 8.51 18.25 8.81
CA GLN A 4 7.33 17.42 9.09
C GLN A 4 6.56 16.99 7.82
N HIS A 5 6.45 17.87 6.82
CA HIS A 5 5.77 17.54 5.55
C HIS A 5 6.60 16.55 4.72
N LYS A 6 7.93 16.66 4.76
CA LYS A 6 8.82 15.70 4.09
C LYS A 6 8.73 14.32 4.74
N ASN A 7 8.72 14.25 6.08
CA ASN A 7 8.57 13.00 6.81
C ASN A 7 7.23 12.32 6.49
N LEU A 8 6.15 13.10 6.44
CA LEU A 8 4.81 12.57 6.13
C LEU A 8 4.71 12.07 4.69
N LEU A 9 5.30 12.81 3.73
CA LEU A 9 5.40 12.36 2.34
C LEU A 9 6.20 11.05 2.23
N MET A 10 7.33 10.96 2.94
CA MET A 10 8.19 9.77 2.91
C MET A 10 7.49 8.55 3.50
N ALA A 11 6.78 8.72 4.61
CA ALA A 11 5.94 7.67 5.20
C ALA A 11 4.83 7.21 4.24
N LEU A 12 4.19 8.15 3.55
CA LEU A 12 3.16 7.85 2.54
C LEU A 12 3.73 7.03 1.38
N ILE A 13 4.89 7.44 0.85
CA ILE A 13 5.58 6.74 -0.25
C ILE A 13 5.94 5.31 0.17
N ILE A 14 6.54 5.13 1.35
CA ILE A 14 6.90 3.81 1.86
C ILE A 14 5.66 2.92 1.99
N THR A 15 4.58 3.47 2.54
CA THR A 15 3.31 2.74 2.72
C THR A 15 2.75 2.27 1.37
N LEU A 16 2.76 3.14 0.35
CA LEU A 16 2.29 2.80 -0.99
C LEU A 16 3.15 1.72 -1.65
N ILE A 17 4.48 1.76 -1.47
CA ILE A 17 5.38 0.72 -2.00
C ILE A 17 5.09 -0.64 -1.36
N VAL A 18 4.87 -0.67 -0.05
CA VAL A 18 4.53 -1.91 0.68
C VAL A 18 3.21 -2.49 0.18
N ILE A 19 2.17 -1.65 0.03
CA ILE A 19 0.87 -2.09 -0.50
C ILE A 19 1.01 -2.62 -1.94
N ALA A 20 1.75 -1.91 -2.79
CA ALA A 20 1.99 -2.35 -4.17
C ALA A 20 2.76 -3.68 -4.22
N ALA A 21 3.76 -3.88 -3.35
CA ALA A 21 4.49 -5.13 -3.24
C ALA A 21 3.56 -6.28 -2.79
N ILE A 22 2.72 -6.05 -1.78
CA ILE A 22 1.71 -7.04 -1.35
C ILE A 22 0.77 -7.40 -2.51
N ASN A 23 0.33 -6.39 -3.27
CA ASN A 23 -0.60 -6.57 -4.39
C ASN A 23 0.02 -7.34 -5.57
N ASN A 24 1.35 -7.27 -5.74
CA ASN A 24 2.08 -7.88 -6.85
C ASN A 24 2.66 -9.27 -6.51
N ILE A 25 2.69 -9.66 -5.24
CA ILE A 25 3.09 -11.01 -4.81
C ILE A 25 1.88 -11.93 -4.94
N SER A 26 1.89 -12.84 -5.92
CA SER A 26 0.77 -13.76 -6.19
C SER A 26 0.45 -14.74 -5.04
N VAL A 27 1.35 -14.86 -4.05
CA VAL A 27 1.15 -15.68 -2.84
C VAL A 27 0.27 -14.96 -1.80
N LEU A 28 0.16 -13.63 -1.90
CA LEU A 28 -0.67 -12.82 -1.00
C LEU A 28 -2.07 -12.54 -1.58
N THR A 29 -2.44 -13.18 -2.69
CA THR A 29 -3.78 -13.15 -3.30
C THR A 29 -4.93 -13.34 -2.30
N PRO A 30 -4.92 -14.33 -1.38
CA PRO A 30 -5.99 -14.44 -0.37
C PRO A 30 -6.03 -13.28 0.61
N VAL A 31 -4.88 -12.68 0.94
CA VAL A 31 -4.79 -11.48 1.80
C VAL A 31 -5.30 -10.26 1.04
N ARG A 32 -4.96 -10.13 -0.25
CA ARG A 32 -5.46 -9.11 -1.16
C ARG A 32 -6.99 -9.18 -1.28
N GLU A 33 -7.55 -10.36 -1.51
CA GLU A 33 -9.01 -10.57 -1.59
C GLU A 33 -9.72 -10.26 -0.27
N THR A 34 -9.12 -10.64 0.86
CA THR A 34 -9.66 -10.35 2.20
C THR A 34 -9.66 -8.85 2.52
N LEU A 35 -8.61 -8.12 2.11
CA LEU A 35 -8.46 -6.69 2.41
C LEU A 35 -9.21 -5.79 1.42
N ASN A 36 -9.28 -6.17 0.14
CA ASN A 36 -9.87 -5.35 -0.91
C ASN A 36 -11.36 -5.67 -1.15
N GLY A 37 -11.83 -6.86 -0.75
CA GLY A 37 -13.18 -7.35 -1.04
C GLY A 37 -13.43 -7.55 -2.55
N ASP A 38 -14.64 -7.99 -2.88
CA ASP A 38 -15.10 -8.39 -4.23
C ASP A 38 -14.91 -7.34 -5.35
N LYS A 39 -14.65 -6.08 -4.98
CA LYS A 39 -14.55 -4.93 -5.89
C LYS A 39 -13.34 -4.08 -5.56
N GLY A 40 -12.18 -4.70 -5.47
CA GLY A 40 -10.99 -4.12 -4.87
C GLY A 40 -10.76 -2.64 -5.16
N TRP A 41 -10.24 -1.93 -4.15
CA TRP A 41 -9.92 -0.51 -4.22
C TRP A 41 -8.78 -0.18 -5.23
N PHE A 42 -8.34 -1.19 -6.00
CA PHE A 42 -7.55 -1.15 -7.24
C PHE A 42 -8.10 -2.15 -8.26
#